data_AF-A0A4R5MJM9-F1
#
_entry.id   AF-A0A4R5MJM9-F1
#
_cell.length_a   1.000
_cell.length_b   1.000
_cell.length_c   1.000
_cell.angle_alpha   90.00
_cell.angle_beta   90.00
_cell.angle_gamma   90.00
#
_symmetry.space_group_name_H-M   'P 1'
#
loop_
_entity.id
_entity.type
_entity.pdbx_description
1 polymer ?
#
loop_
_entity_poly.entity_id
_entity_poly.type
_entity_poly.pdbx_seq_one_letter_code
_entity_poly.pdbx_strand_id
1 'polypeptide(L)'
;MKKSTKIILWITGITAIIILPDANLYYQNIILKLDRLPKAYRNYSALADLKDDKYEVVDFFGAEPLLQLNDSTIAIIAVAKQNDNDILVQKTWYKINLRGIVIDSLKLSYKREDDKHFYKTFNSYIVDIGANTYNTWLIDSDTTWKPIKNLQPNKVYDSKEVEKMISADNYVHSAIIQLKNGEELNHLIFFKDKGFHAIFVEENWTKLNDPINKLEVRYESLGKDTVKESSTVKRVYVQKEQWMDTSVWKLSKYTTMWTGGGLGRKRWEGTAYYDLQLPKKTLHFKEEVTIEYPDQYVREPFKYKIYKPNNGDYQILSEGEYFTTYLIRPKLNIK
;
A
#
# COMPACT_ATOMS: atom_id res chain seq x y z
N MET A 1 67.96 8.26 0.18
CA MET A 1 66.86 7.79 -0.68
C MET A 1 66.87 8.55 -1.99
N LYS A 2 66.82 7.88 -3.15
CA LYS A 2 66.69 8.55 -4.46
C LYS A 2 65.35 9.30 -4.52
N LYS A 3 65.30 10.47 -5.20
CA LYS A 3 64.08 11.29 -5.34
C LYS A 3 62.88 10.46 -5.83
N SER A 4 63.10 9.53 -6.76
CA SER A 4 62.08 8.62 -7.28
C SER A 4 61.47 7.72 -6.19
N THR A 5 62.28 7.17 -5.29
CA THR A 5 61.80 6.33 -4.16
C THR A 5 60.92 7.13 -3.20
N LYS A 6 61.23 8.41 -2.97
CA LYS A 6 60.44 9.30 -2.10
C LYS A 6 59.09 9.64 -2.74
N ILE A 7 59.06 9.90 -4.04
CA ILE A 7 57.83 10.18 -4.80
C ILE A 7 56.90 8.95 -4.80
N ILE A 8 57.44 7.76 -5.05
CA ILE A 8 56.67 6.51 -5.03
C ILE A 8 56.06 6.29 -3.63
N LEU A 9 56.84 6.47 -2.56
CA LEU A 9 56.34 6.37 -1.18
C LEU A 9 55.23 7.36 -0.87
N TRP A 10 55.31 8.59 -1.37
CA TRP A 10 54.25 9.60 -1.21
C TRP A 10 52.97 9.21 -1.97
N ILE A 11 53.10 8.73 -3.20
CA ILE A 11 51.94 8.27 -3.99
C ILE A 11 51.28 7.06 -3.31
N THR A 12 52.07 6.07 -2.88
CA THR A 12 51.55 4.91 -2.14
C THR A 12 50.91 5.32 -0.82
N GLY A 13 51.50 6.26 -0.09
CA GLY A 13 50.95 6.79 1.16
C GLY A 13 49.62 7.52 0.97
N ILE A 14 49.52 8.40 -0.03
CA ILE A 14 48.27 9.10 -0.37
C ILE A 14 47.20 8.10 -0.82
N THR A 15 47.56 7.13 -1.67
CA THR A 15 46.64 6.09 -2.14
C THR A 15 46.13 5.22 -0.99
N ALA A 16 47.01 4.85 -0.05
CA ALA A 16 46.65 4.10 1.14
C ALA A 16 45.70 4.90 2.04
N ILE A 17 45.95 6.19 2.26
CA ILE A 17 45.08 7.07 3.05
C ILE A 17 43.68 7.18 2.41
N ILE A 18 43.60 7.27 1.08
CA ILE A 18 42.32 7.39 0.37
C ILE A 18 41.51 6.08 0.42
N ILE A 19 42.15 4.94 0.22
CA ILE A 19 41.46 3.66 0.02
C ILE A 19 41.22 2.92 1.33
N LEU A 20 42.17 2.92 2.28
CA LEU A 20 42.08 2.14 3.52
C LEU A 20 40.81 2.41 4.35
N PRO A 21 40.34 3.66 4.54
CA PRO A 21 39.16 3.93 5.34
C PRO A 21 37.88 3.29 4.79
N ASP A 22 37.80 3.12 3.46
CA ASP A 22 36.65 2.54 2.75
C ASP A 22 36.99 1.15 2.13
N ALA A 23 38.12 0.54 2.49
CA ALA A 23 38.61 -0.68 1.85
C ALA A 23 37.62 -1.84 1.94
N ASN A 24 36.91 -1.98 3.06
CA ASN A 24 35.84 -2.95 3.21
C ASN A 24 34.69 -2.69 2.23
N LEU A 25 34.28 -1.43 2.05
CA LEU A 25 33.21 -1.08 1.11
C LEU A 25 33.60 -1.42 -0.34
N TYR A 26 34.84 -1.11 -0.74
CA TYR A 26 35.34 -1.47 -2.07
C TYR A 26 35.47 -2.99 -2.25
N TYR A 27 36.03 -3.69 -1.25
CA TYR A 27 36.22 -5.13 -1.28
C TYR A 27 34.90 -5.89 -1.44
N GLN A 28 33.88 -5.56 -0.63
CA GLN A 28 32.57 -6.18 -0.72
C GLN A 28 31.93 -5.97 -2.10
N ASN A 29 31.99 -4.74 -2.63
CA ASN A 29 31.45 -4.45 -3.96
C ASN A 29 32.22 -5.16 -5.09
N ILE A 30 33.53 -5.39 -4.95
CA ILE A 30 34.29 -6.19 -5.94
C ILE A 30 33.84 -7.65 -5.94
N ILE A 31 33.66 -8.26 -4.76
CA ILE A 31 33.16 -9.63 -4.65
C ILE A 31 31.79 -9.77 -5.32
N LEU A 32 30.88 -8.82 -5.07
CA LEU A 32 29.55 -8.84 -5.66
C LEU A 32 29.57 -8.72 -7.19
N LYS A 33 30.47 -7.91 -7.75
CA LYS A 33 30.62 -7.81 -9.21
C LYS A 33 31.08 -9.11 -9.87
N LEU A 34 31.74 -9.99 -9.11
CA LEU A 34 32.16 -11.30 -9.58
C LEU A 34 31.07 -12.36 -9.39
N ASP A 35 30.10 -12.11 -8.51
CA ASP A 35 28.96 -13.00 -8.32
C ASP A 35 28.01 -12.90 -9.53
N ARG A 36 27.65 -14.06 -10.10
CA ARG A 36 26.88 -14.12 -11.35
C ARG A 36 25.53 -14.71 -11.07
N LEU A 37 24.49 -14.01 -11.53
CA LEU A 37 23.12 -14.51 -11.47
C LEU A 37 23.01 -15.91 -12.14
N PRO A 38 22.57 -16.94 -11.39
CA PRO A 38 22.36 -18.27 -11.93
C PRO A 38 21.39 -18.25 -13.11
N LYS A 39 21.62 -19.12 -14.10
CA LYS A 39 20.83 -19.14 -15.36
C LYS A 39 19.33 -19.28 -15.12
N ALA A 40 18.93 -20.02 -14.10
CA ALA A 40 17.53 -20.27 -13.76
C ALA A 40 16.72 -18.99 -13.45
N TYR A 41 17.37 -17.92 -12.99
CA TYR A 41 16.71 -16.70 -12.52
C TYR A 41 16.76 -15.54 -13.53
N ARG A 42 17.48 -15.69 -14.64
CA ARG A 42 17.71 -14.59 -15.61
C ARG A 42 16.45 -14.09 -16.30
N ASN A 43 15.44 -14.96 -16.43
CA ASN A 43 14.20 -14.64 -17.14
C ASN A 43 13.10 -14.11 -16.22
N TYR A 44 13.37 -13.92 -14.93
CA TYR A 44 12.40 -13.34 -14.00
C TYR A 44 12.26 -11.84 -14.32
N SER A 45 11.02 -11.37 -14.38
CA SER A 45 10.66 -9.96 -14.56
C SER A 45 10.07 -9.39 -13.27
N ALA A 46 9.94 -8.06 -13.19
CA ALA A 46 9.10 -7.45 -12.16
C ALA A 46 7.65 -7.93 -12.30
N LEU A 47 6.88 -7.87 -11.21
CA LEU A 47 5.48 -8.33 -11.22
C LEU A 47 4.63 -7.55 -12.23
N ALA A 48 4.83 -6.23 -12.33
CA ALA A 48 4.13 -5.36 -13.28
C ALA A 48 4.43 -5.70 -14.75
N ASP A 49 5.63 -6.21 -15.04
CA ASP A 49 6.08 -6.53 -16.41
C ASP A 49 5.92 -8.00 -16.76
N LEU A 50 5.23 -8.78 -15.92
CA LEU A 50 5.15 -10.22 -16.05
C LEU A 50 4.39 -10.63 -17.31
N LYS A 51 5.10 -11.29 -18.23
CA LYS A 51 4.53 -11.85 -19.46
C LYS A 51 4.38 -13.36 -19.33
N ASP A 52 3.14 -13.82 -19.36
CA ASP A 52 2.80 -15.25 -19.32
C ASP A 52 1.84 -15.61 -20.46
N ASP A 53 1.73 -16.89 -20.81
CA ASP A 53 0.83 -17.39 -21.86
C ASP A 53 -0.61 -17.58 -21.35
N LYS A 54 -0.78 -17.88 -20.06
CA LYS A 54 -2.07 -18.23 -19.44
C LYS A 54 -2.60 -17.16 -18.52
N TYR A 55 -1.73 -16.38 -17.89
CA TYR A 55 -2.09 -15.34 -16.93
C TYR A 55 -1.72 -13.94 -17.44
N GLU A 56 -2.45 -12.95 -16.94
CA GLU A 56 -2.14 -11.53 -17.10
C GLU A 56 -2.18 -10.84 -15.73
N VAL A 57 -1.47 -9.72 -15.63
CA VAL A 57 -1.44 -8.86 -14.47
C VAL A 57 -2.18 -7.57 -14.82
N VAL A 58 -3.16 -7.20 -14.01
CA VAL A 58 -3.90 -5.94 -14.10
C VAL A 58 -3.65 -5.15 -12.83
N ASP A 59 -3.14 -3.94 -12.96
CA ASP A 59 -2.80 -3.06 -11.85
C ASP A 59 -3.92 -2.05 -11.55
N PHE A 60 -4.14 -1.82 -10.26
CA PHE A 60 -5.06 -0.82 -9.73
C PHE A 60 -4.29 0.03 -8.73
N PHE A 61 -4.14 1.33 -9.03
CA PHE A 61 -3.57 2.28 -8.08
C PHE A 61 -4.64 2.66 -7.05
N GLY A 62 -4.33 2.67 -5.75
CA GLY A 62 -5.26 2.92 -4.65
C GLY A 62 -4.90 2.18 -3.36
N ALA A 63 -4.98 2.89 -2.23
CA ALA A 63 -4.66 2.41 -0.87
C ALA A 63 -5.79 1.64 -0.18
N GLU A 64 -6.92 1.50 -0.85
CA GLU A 64 -8.18 1.18 -0.20
C GLU A 64 -8.33 -0.35 -0.03
N PRO A 65 -8.97 -0.79 1.06
CA PRO A 65 -9.19 -2.22 1.29
C PRO A 65 -10.09 -2.84 0.22
N LEU A 66 -9.83 -4.10 -0.11
CA LEU A 66 -10.74 -4.91 -0.91
C LEU A 66 -11.96 -5.27 -0.06
N LEU A 67 -13.12 -5.40 -0.71
CA LEU A 67 -14.37 -5.78 -0.03
C LEU A 67 -14.90 -7.10 -0.59
N GLN A 68 -15.20 -8.06 0.28
CA GLN A 68 -15.96 -9.25 -0.09
C GLN A 68 -17.45 -8.89 -0.12
N LEU A 69 -18.02 -8.69 -1.32
CA LEU A 69 -19.44 -8.34 -1.43
C LEU A 69 -20.36 -9.55 -1.21
N ASN A 70 -19.95 -10.70 -1.73
CA ASN A 70 -20.59 -12.00 -1.55
C ASN A 70 -19.61 -13.11 -1.98
N ASP A 71 -20.00 -14.38 -1.89
CA ASP A 71 -19.13 -15.53 -2.20
C ASP A 71 -18.53 -15.56 -3.61
N SER A 72 -19.11 -14.80 -4.55
CA SER A 72 -18.71 -14.79 -5.95
C SER A 72 -18.08 -13.49 -6.43
N THR A 73 -18.16 -12.42 -5.63
CA THR A 73 -17.83 -11.05 -6.06
C THR A 73 -17.04 -10.33 -4.98
N ILE A 74 -15.92 -9.72 -5.40
CA ILE A 74 -15.16 -8.75 -4.60
C ILE A 74 -15.27 -7.35 -5.23
N ALA A 75 -14.99 -6.32 -4.43
CA ALA A 75 -14.77 -4.97 -4.92
C ALA A 75 -13.32 -4.54 -4.74
N ILE A 76 -12.74 -3.96 -5.80
CA ILE A 76 -11.46 -3.23 -5.75
C ILE A 76 -11.75 -1.75 -5.90
N ILE A 77 -11.09 -0.92 -5.11
CA ILE A 77 -11.24 0.53 -5.15
C ILE A 77 -9.92 1.12 -5.64
N ALA A 78 -9.94 1.70 -6.83
CA ALA A 78 -8.80 2.38 -7.41
C ALA A 78 -8.95 3.90 -7.29
N VAL A 79 -7.83 4.58 -7.09
CA VAL A 79 -7.70 6.03 -7.14
C VAL A 79 -6.82 6.36 -8.33
N ALA A 80 -7.21 7.32 -9.17
CA ALA A 80 -6.34 7.91 -10.16
C ALA A 80 -6.18 9.40 -9.82
N LYS A 81 -4.93 9.89 -9.89
CA LYS A 81 -4.64 11.33 -9.89
C LYS A 81 -4.35 11.73 -11.32
N GLN A 82 -5.17 12.60 -11.89
CA GLN A 82 -4.89 13.17 -13.20
C GLN A 82 -3.96 14.37 -12.99
N ASN A 83 -2.76 14.32 -13.58
CA ASN A 83 -1.84 15.45 -13.61
C ASN A 83 -2.07 16.20 -14.93
N ASP A 84 -2.79 17.32 -14.87
CA ASP A 84 -2.77 18.41 -15.85
C ASP A 84 -3.41 19.64 -15.19
N ASN A 85 -2.61 20.44 -14.45
CA ASN A 85 -2.92 21.74 -13.81
C ASN A 85 -4.14 21.85 -12.85
N ASP A 86 -5.09 20.92 -12.86
CA ASP A 86 -6.19 20.74 -11.92
C ASP A 86 -6.03 19.36 -11.26
N ILE A 87 -5.93 19.28 -9.93
CA ILE A 87 -5.86 17.99 -9.22
C ILE A 87 -7.28 17.37 -9.21
N LEU A 88 -7.64 16.70 -10.30
CA LEU A 88 -8.81 15.82 -10.33
C LEU A 88 -8.44 14.49 -9.66
N VAL A 89 -9.11 14.18 -8.55
CA VAL A 89 -9.04 12.86 -7.94
C VAL A 89 -10.21 12.05 -8.44
N GLN A 90 -9.92 10.91 -9.05
CA GLN A 90 -10.92 9.96 -9.49
C GLN A 90 -10.86 8.73 -8.59
N LYS A 91 -11.98 8.35 -7.99
CA LYS A 91 -12.15 7.04 -7.35
C LYS A 91 -13.01 6.15 -8.23
N THR A 92 -12.58 4.91 -8.44
CA THR A 92 -13.30 3.93 -9.25
C THR A 92 -13.44 2.65 -8.45
N TRP A 93 -14.67 2.18 -8.27
CA TRP A 93 -14.98 0.88 -7.69
C TRP A 93 -15.18 -0.12 -8.82
N TYR A 94 -14.57 -1.29 -8.73
CA TYR A 94 -14.70 -2.37 -9.69
C TYR A 94 -15.28 -3.60 -8.99
N LYS A 95 -16.39 -4.15 -9.50
CA LYS A 95 -16.87 -5.48 -9.09
C LYS A 95 -16.15 -6.53 -9.92
N ILE A 96 -15.54 -7.50 -9.25
CA ILE A 96 -14.76 -8.57 -9.88
C ILE A 96 -15.34 -9.92 -9.48
N ASN A 97 -15.65 -10.75 -10.48
CA ASN A 97 -16.17 -12.11 -10.25
C ASN A 97 -15.05 -13.11 -9.96
N LEU A 98 -15.40 -14.37 -9.63
CA LEU A 98 -14.45 -15.46 -9.37
C LEU A 98 -13.43 -15.76 -10.48
N ARG A 99 -13.69 -15.32 -11.73
CA ARG A 99 -12.76 -15.48 -12.86
C ARG A 99 -11.76 -14.32 -12.98
N GLY A 100 -11.82 -13.33 -12.10
CA GLY A 100 -11.00 -12.12 -12.19
C GLY A 100 -11.51 -11.11 -13.23
N ILE A 101 -12.74 -11.26 -13.70
CA ILE A 101 -13.33 -10.39 -14.72
C ILE A 101 -14.03 -9.24 -14.02
N VAL A 102 -13.75 -8.02 -14.46
CA VAL A 102 -14.51 -6.83 -14.06
C VAL A 102 -15.90 -6.96 -14.69
N ILE A 103 -16.92 -7.11 -13.85
CA ILE A 103 -18.31 -7.29 -14.28
C ILE A 103 -19.13 -5.99 -14.21
N ASP A 104 -18.67 -5.02 -13.43
CA ASP A 104 -19.29 -3.71 -13.30
C ASP A 104 -18.25 -2.71 -12.73
N SER A 105 -18.44 -1.43 -12.99
CA SER A 105 -17.62 -0.37 -12.38
C SER A 105 -18.40 0.91 -12.13
N LEU A 106 -18.13 1.58 -11.01
CA LEU A 106 -18.61 2.92 -10.72
C LEU A 106 -17.43 3.88 -10.62
N LYS A 107 -17.43 4.90 -11.47
CA LYS A 107 -16.40 5.94 -11.51
C LYS A 107 -16.95 7.24 -10.96
N LEU A 108 -16.26 7.81 -9.98
CA LEU A 108 -16.56 9.09 -9.36
C LEU A 108 -15.33 9.99 -9.45
N SER A 109 -15.53 11.24 -9.84
CA SER A 109 -14.48 12.24 -9.96
C SER A 109 -14.83 13.46 -9.12
N TYR A 110 -13.82 14.08 -8.50
CA TYR A 110 -13.95 15.31 -7.72
C TYR A 110 -12.68 16.15 -7.84
N LYS A 111 -12.80 17.49 -7.74
CA LYS A 111 -11.66 18.41 -7.77
C LYS A 111 -11.10 18.65 -6.35
N ARG A 112 -9.85 19.10 -6.20
CA ARG A 112 -9.35 19.78 -4.97
C ARG A 112 -9.23 21.28 -5.30
N GLU A 113 -9.73 22.23 -4.50
CA GLU A 113 -9.41 22.55 -3.08
C GLU A 113 -10.65 22.88 -2.20
N ASP A 114 -11.85 22.92 -2.77
CA ASP A 114 -13.11 23.42 -2.18
C ASP A 114 -14.32 22.47 -2.39
N ASP A 115 -14.08 21.27 -2.92
CA ASP A 115 -15.14 20.36 -3.36
C ASP A 115 -15.76 19.56 -2.21
N LYS A 116 -17.09 19.48 -2.18
CA LYS A 116 -17.90 18.89 -1.08
C LYS A 116 -17.93 17.36 -1.09
N HIS A 117 -16.96 16.69 -1.69
CA HIS A 117 -17.05 15.26 -1.94
C HIS A 117 -15.93 14.50 -1.22
N PHE A 118 -16.31 13.60 -0.32
CA PHE A 118 -15.38 12.72 0.38
C PHE A 118 -15.95 11.31 0.48
N TYR A 119 -15.58 10.49 -0.49
CA TYR A 119 -16.10 9.12 -0.62
C TYR A 119 -15.33 8.13 0.25
N LYS A 120 -16.05 7.42 1.12
CA LYS A 120 -15.57 6.30 1.92
C LYS A 120 -16.50 5.10 1.71
N THR A 121 -15.95 3.89 1.77
CA THR A 121 -16.78 2.69 1.75
C THR A 121 -17.05 2.21 3.17
N PHE A 122 -18.31 1.90 3.46
CA PHE A 122 -18.74 1.37 4.76
C PHE A 122 -19.73 0.22 4.54
N ASN A 123 -19.33 -0.99 4.92
CA ASN A 123 -20.01 -2.22 4.52
C ASN A 123 -20.22 -2.25 3.00
N SER A 124 -21.45 -2.45 2.54
CA SER A 124 -21.83 -2.46 1.12
C SER A 124 -22.24 -1.08 0.57
N TYR A 125 -21.86 0.02 1.22
CA TYR A 125 -22.32 1.36 0.82
C TYR A 125 -21.13 2.25 0.50
N ILE A 126 -21.30 3.09 -0.53
CA ILE A 126 -20.39 4.18 -0.83
C ILE A 126 -21.00 5.43 -0.20
N VAL A 127 -20.32 5.99 0.81
CA VAL A 127 -20.79 7.15 1.56
C VAL A 127 -20.01 8.36 1.10
N ASP A 128 -20.72 9.39 0.68
CA ASP A 128 -20.17 10.71 0.42
C ASP A 128 -20.41 11.60 1.63
N ILE A 129 -19.37 11.71 2.43
CA ILE A 129 -19.38 12.40 3.70
C ILE A 129 -19.57 13.91 3.50
N GLY A 130 -18.96 14.50 2.47
CA GLY A 130 -19.04 15.94 2.27
C GLY A 130 -20.39 16.39 1.73
N ALA A 131 -21.06 15.56 0.92
CA ALA A 131 -22.37 15.85 0.38
C ALA A 131 -23.52 15.32 1.26
N ASN A 132 -23.23 14.62 2.36
CA ASN A 132 -24.22 13.92 3.18
C ASN A 132 -25.13 13.01 2.34
N THR A 133 -24.53 12.19 1.48
CA THR A 133 -25.28 11.21 0.68
C THR A 133 -24.61 9.83 0.74
N TYR A 134 -25.35 8.81 0.35
CA TYR A 134 -24.82 7.46 0.21
C TYR A 134 -25.40 6.78 -1.03
N ASN A 135 -24.73 5.74 -1.48
CA ASN A 135 -25.04 5.03 -2.70
C ASN A 135 -25.01 3.51 -2.46
N THR A 136 -25.91 2.78 -3.11
CA THR A 136 -26.09 1.32 -2.93
C THR A 136 -25.52 0.49 -4.07
N TRP A 137 -24.76 1.08 -4.99
CA TRP A 137 -24.24 0.41 -6.18
C TRP A 137 -23.50 -0.90 -5.86
N LEU A 138 -22.78 -1.01 -4.74
CA LEU A 138 -22.12 -2.26 -4.33
C LEU A 138 -23.11 -3.40 -4.01
N ILE A 139 -24.37 -3.09 -3.70
CA ILE A 139 -25.45 -4.03 -3.38
C ILE A 139 -26.22 -4.41 -4.64
N ASP A 140 -26.79 -3.41 -5.33
CA ASP A 140 -27.82 -3.60 -6.35
C ASP A 140 -27.51 -2.92 -7.68
N SER A 141 -26.30 -2.36 -7.82
CA SER A 141 -25.88 -1.54 -8.97
C SER A 141 -26.74 -0.28 -9.18
N ASP A 142 -27.56 0.13 -8.22
CA ASP A 142 -28.25 1.43 -8.22
C ASP A 142 -27.23 2.56 -8.01
N THR A 143 -27.10 3.43 -9.02
CA THR A 143 -26.19 4.58 -8.99
C THR A 143 -26.83 5.83 -8.39
N THR A 144 -28.07 5.75 -7.89
CA THR A 144 -28.78 6.86 -7.27
C THR A 144 -28.22 7.20 -5.89
N TRP A 145 -27.86 8.47 -5.68
CA TRP A 145 -27.43 8.99 -4.39
C TRP A 145 -28.63 9.30 -3.50
N LYS A 146 -28.62 8.74 -2.30
CA LYS A 146 -29.67 8.86 -1.29
C LYS A 146 -29.19 9.83 -0.20
N PRO A 147 -30.01 10.81 0.22
CA PRO A 147 -29.61 11.77 1.24
C PRO A 147 -29.51 11.12 2.62
N ILE A 148 -28.49 11.51 3.37
CA ILE A 148 -28.33 11.20 4.80
C ILE A 148 -29.10 12.29 5.55
N LYS A 149 -30.17 11.88 6.23
CA LYS A 149 -30.99 12.82 7.00
C LYS A 149 -30.39 13.02 8.37
N ASN A 150 -30.32 14.28 8.80
CA ASN A 150 -30.07 14.57 10.20
C ASN A 150 -31.33 14.23 11.01
N LEU A 151 -31.19 13.43 12.07
CA LEU A 151 -32.32 13.00 12.89
C LEU A 151 -33.06 14.20 13.49
N GLN A 152 -32.31 15.18 14.00
CA GLN A 152 -32.81 16.42 14.58
C GLN A 152 -31.83 17.55 14.31
N PRO A 153 -32.01 18.33 13.22
CA PRO A 153 -31.05 19.37 12.81
C PRO A 153 -30.77 20.46 13.84
N ASN A 154 -31.69 20.69 14.78
CA ASN A 154 -31.59 21.73 15.79
C ASN A 154 -31.15 21.19 17.17
N LYS A 155 -30.84 19.89 17.27
CA LYS A 155 -30.42 19.27 18.52
C LYS A 155 -28.93 18.91 18.43
N VAL A 156 -28.19 19.34 19.45
CA VAL A 156 -26.86 18.83 19.76
C VAL A 156 -27.03 17.73 20.80
N TYR A 157 -26.45 16.56 20.54
CA TYR A 157 -26.54 15.40 21.43
C TYR A 157 -25.28 15.32 22.31
N ASP A 158 -25.46 14.95 23.58
CA ASP A 158 -24.35 14.67 24.48
C ASP A 158 -23.77 13.27 24.23
N SER A 159 -22.56 13.00 24.76
CA SER A 159 -21.89 11.71 24.56
C SER A 159 -22.69 10.50 25.05
N LYS A 160 -23.43 10.63 26.16
CA LYS A 160 -24.23 9.50 26.70
C LYS A 160 -25.45 9.22 25.84
N GLU A 161 -26.05 10.25 25.26
CA GLU A 161 -27.14 10.10 24.28
C GLU A 161 -26.64 9.42 23.01
N VAL A 162 -25.48 9.84 22.49
CA VAL A 162 -24.89 9.25 21.29
C VAL A 162 -24.50 7.78 21.50
N GLU A 163 -23.87 7.44 22.63
CA GLU A 163 -23.53 6.04 22.98
C GLU A 163 -24.77 5.12 23.05
N LYS A 164 -25.92 5.64 23.49
CA LYS A 164 -27.18 4.88 23.47
C LYS A 164 -27.77 4.74 22.08
N MET A 165 -27.47 5.68 21.18
CA MET A 165 -27.99 5.70 19.82
C MET A 165 -27.19 4.81 18.88
N ILE A 166 -25.86 4.77 19.04
CA ILE A 166 -24.93 4.13 18.12
C ILE A 166 -24.02 3.11 18.81
N SER A 167 -23.74 2.00 18.13
CA SER A 167 -22.63 1.12 18.52
C SER A 167 -21.33 1.60 17.86
N ALA A 168 -20.18 1.32 18.48
CA ALA A 168 -18.86 1.67 17.94
C ALA A 168 -18.63 1.16 16.50
N ASP A 169 -19.20 0.02 16.12
CA ASP A 169 -19.04 -0.54 14.78
C ASP A 169 -19.94 0.08 13.70
N ASN A 170 -20.83 1.00 14.07
CA ASN A 170 -21.88 1.51 13.18
C ASN A 170 -21.67 2.96 12.73
N TYR A 171 -20.70 3.69 13.26
CA TYR A 171 -20.42 5.04 12.77
C TYR A 171 -19.45 4.99 11.56
N VAL A 172 -19.50 5.99 10.68
CA VAL A 172 -18.66 6.02 9.45
C VAL A 172 -17.61 7.10 9.53
N HIS A 173 -18.00 8.25 10.09
CA HIS A 173 -17.23 9.47 10.08
C HIS A 173 -17.69 10.42 11.18
N SER A 174 -16.71 11.12 11.78
CA SER A 174 -16.91 12.27 12.64
C SER A 174 -16.04 13.42 12.13
N ALA A 175 -16.62 14.59 11.88
CA ALA A 175 -15.90 15.81 11.55
C ALA A 175 -16.35 16.96 12.44
N ILE A 176 -15.45 17.91 12.66
CA ILE A 176 -15.79 19.21 13.24
C ILE A 176 -16.32 20.08 12.09
N ILE A 177 -17.49 20.67 12.28
CA ILE A 177 -18.12 21.63 11.37
C ILE A 177 -18.15 22.99 12.07
N GLN A 178 -17.63 24.01 11.39
CA GLN A 178 -17.81 25.39 11.80
C GLN A 178 -19.15 25.93 11.30
N LEU A 179 -19.95 26.41 12.23
CA LEU A 179 -21.18 27.15 11.96
C LEU A 179 -20.88 28.59 11.54
N LYS A 180 -21.87 29.25 10.92
CA LYS A 180 -21.73 30.65 10.46
C LYS A 180 -21.45 31.65 11.58
N ASN A 181 -21.81 31.33 12.82
CA ASN A 181 -21.54 32.13 14.02
C ASN A 181 -20.15 31.87 14.62
N GLY A 182 -19.32 31.02 14.00
CA GLY A 182 -17.98 30.66 14.48
C GLY A 182 -17.97 29.55 15.53
N GLU A 183 -19.13 28.99 15.88
CA GLU A 183 -19.25 27.86 16.80
C GLU A 183 -18.86 26.56 16.08
N GLU A 184 -18.13 25.69 16.78
CA GLU A 184 -17.72 24.38 16.27
C GLU A 184 -18.63 23.29 16.84
N LEU A 185 -19.21 22.48 15.95
CA LEU A 185 -19.99 21.31 16.32
C LEU A 185 -19.39 20.06 15.69
N ASN A 186 -19.41 18.95 16.43
CA ASN A 186 -19.10 17.66 15.84
C ASN A 186 -20.30 17.16 15.03
N HIS A 187 -20.05 16.67 13.82
CA HIS A 187 -21.03 16.06 12.95
C HIS A 187 -20.69 14.59 12.75
N LEU A 188 -21.63 13.72 13.13
CA LEU A 188 -21.44 12.28 13.15
C LEU A 188 -22.40 11.61 12.16
N ILE A 189 -21.83 10.80 11.26
CA ILE A 189 -22.59 9.96 10.32
C ILE A 189 -22.52 8.52 10.80
N PHE A 190 -23.66 7.84 10.90
CA PHE A 190 -23.74 6.45 11.34
C PHE A 190 -24.85 5.66 10.63
N PHE A 191 -24.73 4.34 10.67
CA PHE A 191 -25.64 3.40 10.07
C PHE A 191 -26.50 2.73 11.14
N LYS A 192 -27.82 2.85 11.04
CA LYS A 192 -28.79 2.23 11.95
C LYS A 192 -30.10 1.97 11.22
N ASP A 193 -30.77 0.87 11.58
CA ASP A 193 -32.09 0.52 11.03
C ASP A 193 -32.10 0.47 9.48
N LYS A 194 -31.02 -0.07 8.90
CA LYS A 194 -30.79 -0.18 7.45
C LYS A 194 -30.69 1.17 6.71
N GLY A 195 -30.38 2.26 7.40
CA GLY A 195 -30.18 3.58 6.79
C GLY A 195 -29.02 4.34 7.42
N PHE A 196 -28.54 5.37 6.71
CA PHE A 196 -27.59 6.32 7.25
C PHE A 196 -28.31 7.51 7.87
N HIS A 197 -27.81 7.93 9.01
CA HIS A 197 -28.30 9.06 9.78
C HIS A 197 -27.13 9.97 10.14
N ALA A 198 -27.47 11.24 10.33
CA ALA A 198 -26.55 12.25 10.82
C ALA A 198 -27.06 12.88 12.12
N ILE A 199 -26.15 13.31 12.98
CA ILE A 199 -26.46 14.11 14.18
C ILE A 199 -25.35 15.13 14.45
N PHE A 200 -25.68 16.18 15.20
CA PHE A 200 -24.69 17.07 15.79
C PHE A 200 -24.37 16.62 17.22
N VAL A 201 -23.12 16.72 17.61
CA VAL A 201 -22.60 16.23 18.89
C VAL A 201 -21.80 17.33 19.56
N GLU A 202 -21.77 17.32 20.89
CA GLU A 202 -20.94 18.24 21.69
C GLU A 202 -19.45 18.14 21.29
N GLU A 203 -18.73 19.25 21.48
CA GLU A 203 -17.31 19.40 21.12
C GLU A 203 -16.40 18.36 21.81
N ASN A 204 -16.77 17.93 23.01
CA ASN A 204 -16.05 16.96 23.86
C ASN A 204 -16.28 15.49 23.49
N TRP A 205 -17.00 15.18 22.40
CA TRP A 205 -17.21 13.81 21.94
C TRP A 205 -15.88 13.10 21.69
N THR A 206 -15.54 12.12 22.53
CA THR A 206 -14.33 11.31 22.34
C THR A 206 -14.60 10.22 21.31
N LYS A 207 -13.77 10.21 20.26
CA LYS A 207 -13.83 9.22 19.18
C LYS A 207 -13.92 7.80 19.74
N LEU A 208 -14.97 7.07 19.36
CA LEU A 208 -14.99 5.61 19.46
C LEU A 208 -13.88 5.05 18.58
N ASN A 209 -13.46 3.79 18.80
CA ASN A 209 -12.47 3.12 17.94
C ASN A 209 -12.83 3.27 16.46
N ASP A 210 -11.85 3.40 15.56
CA ASP A 210 -12.09 3.55 14.12
C ASP A 210 -13.08 2.49 13.62
N PRO A 211 -14.05 2.86 12.78
CA PRO A 211 -15.12 1.96 12.44
C PRO A 211 -14.62 0.87 11.50
N ILE A 212 -14.93 -0.39 11.85
CA ILE A 212 -14.49 -1.56 11.10
C ILE A 212 -15.49 -1.82 9.97
N ASN A 213 -15.01 -1.77 8.73
CA ASN A 213 -15.81 -2.23 7.60
C ASN A 213 -15.90 -3.77 7.64
N LYS A 214 -17.10 -4.32 7.87
CA LYS A 214 -17.29 -5.77 8.05
C LYS A 214 -16.99 -6.58 6.79
N LEU A 215 -17.02 -5.94 5.62
CA LEU A 215 -16.74 -6.59 4.34
C LEU A 215 -15.27 -6.49 3.93
N GLU A 216 -14.46 -5.74 4.66
CA GLU A 216 -13.03 -5.64 4.39
C GLU A 216 -12.38 -7.02 4.47
N VAL A 217 -11.68 -7.39 3.39
CA VAL A 217 -11.01 -8.69 3.34
C VAL A 217 -9.83 -8.67 4.30
N ARG A 218 -9.65 -9.80 4.99
CA ARG A 218 -8.42 -10.04 5.73
C ARG A 218 -7.39 -10.61 4.78
N TYR A 219 -6.37 -9.83 4.51
CA TYR A 219 -5.21 -10.33 3.78
C TYR A 219 -4.46 -11.38 4.58
N GLU A 220 -3.86 -12.33 3.86
CA GLU A 220 -2.81 -13.17 4.43
C GLU A 220 -1.61 -12.25 4.75
N SER A 221 -1.36 -12.04 6.05
CA SER A 221 -0.18 -11.32 6.51
C SER A 221 1.02 -12.27 6.47
N LEU A 222 1.92 -12.06 5.51
CA LEU A 222 3.28 -12.55 5.61
C LEU A 222 3.95 -11.74 6.72
N GLY A 223 4.27 -12.38 7.84
CA GLY A 223 4.82 -11.71 9.02
C GLY A 223 6.09 -10.93 8.68
N LYS A 224 6.30 -9.80 9.36
CA LYS A 224 7.55 -9.03 9.23
C LYS A 224 8.76 -9.87 9.62
N ASP A 225 8.60 -10.83 10.54
CA ASP A 225 9.65 -11.75 10.90
C ASP A 225 9.29 -13.18 10.47
N THR A 226 10.28 -13.92 9.98
CA THR A 226 10.23 -15.33 9.51
C THR A 226 9.58 -15.50 8.14
N VAL A 227 10.24 -16.07 7.12
CA VAL A 227 10.46 -17.53 6.93
C VAL A 227 9.19 -18.39 7.07
N LYS A 228 8.01 -17.80 7.36
CA LYS A 228 6.74 -18.41 6.98
C LYS A 228 6.59 -18.20 5.48
N GLU A 229 7.18 -19.10 4.72
CA GLU A 229 6.83 -19.29 3.31
C GLU A 229 5.29 -19.36 3.25
N SER A 230 4.66 -18.37 2.60
CA SER A 230 3.26 -18.57 2.23
C SER A 230 3.27 -19.75 1.25
N SER A 231 2.31 -20.67 1.37
CA SER A 231 2.11 -21.70 0.33
C SER A 231 1.86 -21.08 -1.05
N THR A 232 1.48 -19.81 -1.08
CA THR A 232 1.13 -19.05 -2.28
C THR A 232 2.34 -18.31 -2.86
N VAL A 233 3.19 -17.70 -2.02
CA VAL A 233 4.40 -17.00 -2.48
C VAL A 233 5.61 -17.47 -1.71
N LYS A 234 6.60 -17.97 -2.47
CA LYS A 234 7.87 -18.47 -1.93
C LYS A 234 9.05 -17.73 -2.54
N ARG A 235 9.93 -17.20 -1.70
CA ARG A 235 11.22 -16.67 -2.14
C ARG A 235 12.16 -17.83 -2.43
N VAL A 236 12.62 -17.93 -3.68
CA VAL A 236 13.49 -19.03 -4.14
C VAL A 236 14.96 -18.65 -4.19
N TYR A 237 15.27 -17.35 -4.36
CA TYR A 237 16.65 -16.89 -4.43
C TYR A 237 16.77 -15.41 -4.05
N VAL A 238 17.97 -15.01 -3.63
CA VAL A 238 18.33 -13.61 -3.38
C VAL A 238 19.72 -13.36 -3.94
N GLN A 239 19.82 -12.41 -4.87
CA GLN A 239 21.08 -11.91 -5.41
C GLN A 239 21.48 -10.66 -4.61
N LYS A 240 22.68 -10.66 -4.04
CA LYS A 240 23.28 -9.43 -3.52
C LYS A 240 23.97 -8.72 -4.68
N GLU A 241 23.78 -7.42 -4.81
CA GLU A 241 24.26 -6.65 -5.97
C GLU A 241 25.13 -5.46 -5.56
N GLN A 242 24.82 -4.83 -4.43
CA GLN A 242 25.58 -3.69 -3.93
C GLN A 242 25.73 -3.74 -2.40
N TRP A 243 26.93 -3.43 -1.92
CA TRP A 243 27.20 -3.19 -0.51
C TRP A 243 27.09 -1.70 -0.20
N MET A 244 26.22 -1.39 0.76
CA MET A 244 25.96 -0.05 1.24
C MET A 244 26.56 0.10 2.64
N ASP A 245 27.58 0.94 2.73
CA ASP A 245 28.24 1.34 3.98
C ASP A 245 28.46 2.86 3.95
N THR A 246 28.68 3.45 5.11
CA THR A 246 29.10 4.84 5.19
C THR A 246 30.54 4.97 4.70
N SER A 247 30.74 5.81 3.68
CA SER A 247 32.07 6.22 3.24
C SER A 247 32.61 7.30 4.19
N VAL A 248 33.86 7.13 4.62
CA VAL A 248 34.56 8.10 5.48
C VAL A 248 34.76 9.45 4.76
N TRP A 249 34.73 9.46 3.42
CA TRP A 249 34.87 10.65 2.59
C TRP A 249 33.58 11.47 2.42
N LYS A 250 32.43 10.97 2.89
CA LYS A 250 31.18 11.73 2.94
C LYS A 250 31.15 12.67 4.15
N LEU A 251 32.02 13.68 4.13
CA LEU A 251 32.18 14.71 5.17
C LEU A 251 30.87 15.42 5.56
N SER A 252 29.91 15.58 4.62
CA SER A 252 28.63 16.24 4.88
C SER A 252 27.76 15.54 5.94
N LYS A 253 28.01 14.26 6.23
CA LYS A 253 27.30 13.51 7.29
C LYS A 253 27.96 13.62 8.66
N TYR A 254 29.22 14.06 8.74
CA TYR A 254 29.95 14.25 10.00
C TYR A 254 29.81 15.67 10.56
N THR A 255 29.35 16.63 9.75
CA THR A 255 29.12 18.02 10.17
C THR A 255 27.70 18.29 10.69
N THR A 256 26.76 17.36 10.53
CA THR A 256 25.42 17.45 11.12
C THR A 256 25.35 16.72 12.45
N MET A 257 25.91 17.32 13.51
CA MET A 257 25.51 16.99 14.88
C MET A 257 24.07 17.48 15.07
N TRP A 258 23.15 16.54 15.33
CA TRP A 258 21.73 16.74 15.67
C TRP A 258 20.73 16.97 14.52
N THR A 259 20.07 15.89 14.12
CA THR A 259 18.60 15.70 14.15
C THR A 259 18.33 14.22 13.82
N GLY A 260 17.38 13.59 14.52
CA GLY A 260 17.35 12.13 14.72
C GLY A 260 17.18 11.25 13.48
N GLY A 261 17.63 10.00 13.61
CA GLY A 261 17.17 8.87 12.80
C GLY A 261 18.16 8.27 11.80
N GLY A 262 19.14 7.51 12.29
CA GLY A 262 19.84 6.50 11.50
C GLY A 262 21.19 6.92 10.91
N LEU A 263 22.26 6.75 11.69
CA LEU A 263 23.57 6.42 11.12
C LEU A 263 23.36 5.28 10.11
N GLY A 264 23.69 5.50 8.84
CA GLY A 264 23.39 4.58 7.74
C GLY A 264 23.88 3.17 8.09
N ARG A 265 22.94 2.28 8.42
CA ARG A 265 23.26 0.90 8.77
C ARG A 265 23.87 0.21 7.55
N LYS A 266 24.91 -0.58 7.77
CA LYS A 266 25.51 -1.43 6.75
C LYS A 266 24.45 -2.39 6.23
N ARG A 267 24.31 -2.48 4.92
CA ARG A 267 23.28 -3.30 4.27
C ARG A 267 23.71 -3.71 2.87
N TRP A 268 23.09 -4.75 2.36
CA TRP A 268 23.14 -5.10 0.95
C TRP A 268 21.89 -4.57 0.26
N GLU A 269 22.04 -4.09 -0.96
CA GLU A 269 20.96 -3.89 -1.91
C GLU A 269 21.08 -4.98 -2.98
N GLY A 270 19.93 -5.47 -3.46
CA GLY A 270 19.91 -6.52 -4.46
C GLY A 270 18.49 -6.93 -4.84
N THR A 271 18.37 -8.15 -5.37
CA THR A 271 17.13 -8.63 -5.98
C THR A 271 16.71 -9.96 -5.36
N ALA A 272 15.48 -10.06 -4.89
CA ALA A 272 14.85 -11.31 -4.48
C ALA A 272 13.97 -11.87 -5.59
N TYR A 273 13.97 -13.20 -5.72
CA TYR A 273 13.27 -13.94 -6.75
C TYR A 273 12.21 -14.82 -6.08
N TYR A 274 11.01 -14.82 -6.64
CA TYR A 274 9.82 -15.40 -6.03
C TYR A 274 9.06 -16.28 -7.01
N ASP A 275 8.52 -17.37 -6.46
CA ASP A 275 7.53 -18.24 -7.09
C ASP A 275 6.16 -17.89 -6.53
N LEU A 276 5.20 -17.61 -7.42
CA LEU A 276 3.80 -17.38 -7.13
C LEU A 276 2.98 -18.58 -7.59
N GLN A 277 2.41 -19.34 -6.67
CA GLN A 277 1.58 -20.49 -6.97
C GLN A 277 0.16 -20.04 -7.32
N LEU A 278 -0.22 -20.17 -8.60
CA LEU A 278 -1.60 -20.00 -9.07
C LEU A 278 -2.28 -21.36 -9.28
N PRO A 279 -3.61 -21.42 -9.45
CA PRO A 279 -4.32 -22.69 -9.64
C PRO A 279 -3.83 -23.56 -10.80
N LYS A 280 -3.36 -22.96 -11.90
CA LYS A 280 -2.98 -23.70 -13.13
C LYS A 280 -1.47 -23.73 -13.42
N LYS A 281 -0.67 -22.88 -12.77
CA LYS A 281 0.77 -22.70 -13.05
C LYS A 281 1.44 -21.95 -11.91
N THR A 282 2.75 -22.07 -11.79
CA THR A 282 3.58 -21.18 -10.97
C THR A 282 4.11 -20.06 -11.84
N LEU A 283 3.97 -18.82 -11.40
CA LEU A 283 4.60 -17.67 -12.04
C LEU A 283 5.87 -17.27 -11.30
N HIS A 284 6.78 -16.62 -12.02
CA HIS A 284 8.12 -16.29 -11.55
C HIS A 284 8.35 -14.79 -11.69
N PHE A 285 8.64 -14.11 -10.59
CA PHE A 285 8.88 -12.66 -10.60
C PHE A 285 9.96 -12.27 -9.59
N LYS A 286 10.52 -11.08 -9.75
CA LYS A 286 11.59 -10.56 -8.91
C LYS A 286 11.25 -9.18 -8.36
N GLU A 287 11.78 -8.87 -7.19
CA GLU A 287 11.62 -7.58 -6.52
C GLU A 287 12.97 -7.12 -5.96
N GLU A 288 13.18 -5.81 -5.93
CA GLU A 288 14.30 -5.21 -5.23
C GLU A 288 14.15 -5.41 -3.72
N VAL A 289 15.27 -5.65 -3.02
CA VAL A 289 15.30 -5.89 -1.58
C VAL A 289 16.52 -5.28 -0.93
N THR A 290 16.38 -4.97 0.36
CA THR A 290 17.47 -4.58 1.24
C THR A 290 17.77 -5.70 2.24
N ILE A 291 19.05 -6.00 2.51
CA ILE A 291 19.46 -7.02 3.47
C ILE A 291 20.33 -6.37 4.55
N GLU A 292 19.82 -6.26 5.76
CA GLU A 292 20.55 -5.67 6.89
C GLU A 292 21.73 -6.56 7.32
N TYR A 293 22.81 -5.91 7.73
CA TYR A 293 23.99 -6.54 8.31
C TYR A 293 24.09 -6.19 9.81
N PRO A 294 24.57 -7.09 10.68
CA PRO A 294 25.15 -8.41 10.42
C PRO A 294 24.15 -9.56 10.33
N ASP A 295 22.92 -9.32 10.77
CA ASP A 295 21.91 -10.38 10.99
C ASP A 295 21.42 -11.03 9.70
N GLN A 296 21.82 -10.48 8.54
CA GLN A 296 21.40 -10.89 7.19
C GLN A 296 19.89 -10.91 7.01
N TYR A 297 19.20 -10.17 7.88
CA TYR A 297 17.77 -10.02 7.84
C TYR A 297 17.40 -9.22 6.58
N VAL A 298 16.59 -9.81 5.72
CA VAL A 298 16.08 -9.12 4.53
C VAL A 298 15.00 -8.14 4.98
N ARG A 299 15.37 -6.87 5.09
CA ARG A 299 14.44 -5.79 5.39
C ARG A 299 13.59 -5.54 4.16
N GLU A 300 12.28 -5.49 4.40
CA GLU A 300 11.19 -5.62 3.43
C GLU A 300 10.99 -7.07 2.97
N PRO A 301 10.62 -7.98 3.91
CA PRO A 301 10.02 -9.25 3.51
C PRO A 301 8.83 -8.94 2.59
N PHE A 302 8.79 -9.62 1.45
CA PHE A 302 7.70 -9.60 0.46
C PHE A 302 6.59 -8.58 0.76
N LYS A 303 6.70 -7.41 0.15
CA LYS A 303 5.90 -6.19 0.44
C LYS A 303 4.40 -6.31 0.14
N TYR A 304 3.98 -7.41 -0.48
CA TYR A 304 2.59 -7.60 -0.86
C TYR A 304 1.79 -8.36 0.20
N LYS A 305 0.63 -7.82 0.50
CA LYS A 305 -0.46 -8.53 1.17
C LYS A 305 -1.17 -9.39 0.14
N ILE A 306 -1.35 -10.67 0.43
CA ILE A 306 -1.97 -11.61 -0.51
C ILE A 306 -3.43 -11.80 -0.14
N TYR A 307 -4.31 -11.76 -1.13
CA TYR A 307 -5.68 -12.20 -0.99
C TYR A 307 -6.01 -13.23 -2.08
N LYS A 308 -6.55 -14.36 -1.64
CA LYS A 308 -7.02 -15.44 -2.50
C LYS A 308 -8.53 -15.61 -2.29
N PRO A 309 -9.36 -15.36 -3.31
CA PRO A 309 -10.79 -15.62 -3.21
C PRO A 309 -11.04 -17.11 -3.04
N ASN A 310 -12.02 -17.46 -2.21
CA ASN A 310 -12.52 -18.84 -2.13
C ASN A 310 -13.05 -19.24 -3.51
N ASN A 311 -12.52 -20.32 -4.09
CA ASN A 311 -12.86 -20.81 -5.43
C ASN A 311 -12.60 -19.81 -6.58
N GLY A 312 -11.73 -18.82 -6.37
CA GLY A 312 -11.29 -17.90 -7.42
C GLY A 312 -10.17 -18.48 -8.29
N ASP A 313 -10.18 -18.13 -9.58
CA ASP A 313 -9.12 -18.49 -10.53
C ASP A 313 -7.95 -17.49 -10.54
N TYR A 314 -8.04 -16.44 -9.72
CA TYR A 314 -7.10 -15.31 -9.65
C TYR A 314 -6.57 -15.10 -8.23
N GLN A 315 -5.55 -14.26 -8.11
CA GLN A 315 -5.02 -13.79 -6.83
C GLN A 315 -4.83 -12.28 -6.86
N ILE A 316 -4.84 -11.66 -5.69
CA ILE A 316 -4.57 -10.24 -5.53
C ILE A 316 -3.35 -10.05 -4.63
N LEU A 317 -2.40 -9.24 -5.10
CA LEU A 317 -1.23 -8.80 -4.36
C LEU A 317 -1.34 -7.28 -4.16
N SER A 318 -1.53 -6.84 -2.92
CA SER A 318 -1.67 -5.41 -2.58
C SER A 318 -0.44 -4.90 -1.86
N GLU A 319 0.18 -3.86 -2.43
CA GLU A 319 1.38 -3.20 -1.94
C GLU A 319 1.01 -2.04 -1.01
N GLY A 320 1.36 -2.16 0.26
CA GLY A 320 0.96 -1.17 1.27
C GLY A 320 1.62 0.21 1.12
N GLU A 321 2.87 0.26 0.65
CA GLU A 321 3.66 1.50 0.62
C GLU A 321 3.44 2.33 -0.66
N TYR A 322 3.29 1.67 -1.80
CA TYR A 322 3.12 2.31 -3.11
C TYR A 322 1.66 2.38 -3.56
N PHE A 323 0.74 1.85 -2.75
CA PHE A 323 -0.69 1.86 -3.02
C PHE A 323 -1.04 1.21 -4.36
N THR A 324 -0.37 0.12 -4.73
CA THR A 324 -0.67 -0.60 -5.97
C THR A 324 -1.23 -1.97 -5.65
N THR A 325 -2.33 -2.32 -6.30
CA THR A 325 -2.98 -3.62 -6.17
C THR A 325 -2.92 -4.35 -7.51
N TYR A 326 -2.26 -5.50 -7.54
CA TYR A 326 -2.10 -6.34 -8.71
C TYR A 326 -3.11 -7.47 -8.68
N LEU A 327 -3.99 -7.51 -9.68
CA LEU A 327 -4.90 -8.62 -9.97
C LEU A 327 -4.23 -9.56 -10.98
N ILE A 328 -3.90 -10.77 -10.55
CA ILE A 328 -3.24 -11.78 -11.37
C ILE A 328 -4.29 -12.81 -11.75
N ARG A 329 -4.75 -12.77 -13.00
CA ARG A 329 -5.92 -13.53 -13.46
C ARG A 329 -5.65 -14.32 -14.75
N PRO A 330 -6.43 -15.36 -15.05
CA PRO A 330 -6.34 -16.03 -16.34
C PRO A 330 -6.63 -15.05 -17.47
N LYS A 331 -5.88 -15.17 -18.58
CA LYS A 331 -6.16 -14.39 -19.78
C LYS A 331 -7.55 -14.68 -20.30
N LEU A 332 -8.22 -13.62 -20.71
CA LEU A 332 -9.48 -13.73 -21.41
C LEU A 332 -9.19 -14.29 -22.81
N ASN A 333 -9.58 -15.54 -23.04
CA ASN A 333 -9.64 -16.08 -24.40
C ASN A 333 -10.81 -15.41 -25.11
N ILE A 334 -10.57 -14.21 -25.63
CA ILE A 334 -11.48 -13.57 -26.57
C ILE A 334 -11.32 -14.35 -27.87
N LYS A 335 -12.25 -15.28 -28.13
CA LYS A 335 -12.40 -15.92 -29.43
C LYS A 335 -13.25 -15.05 -30.33
#